data_AF-A0A1I8BDA5-F1
#
_entry.id   AF-A0A1I8BDA5-F1
#
_cell.length_a   1.000
_cell.length_b   1.000
_cell.length_c   1.000
_cell.angle_alpha   90.00
_cell.angle_beta   90.00
_cell.angle_gamma   90.00
#
_symmetry.space_group_name_H-M   'P 1'
#
loop_
_entity.id
_entity.type
_entity.pdbx_description
1 polymer ?
#
loop_
_entity_poly.entity_id
_entity_poly.type
_entity_poly.pdbx_seq_one_letter_code
_entity_poly.pdbx_strand_id
1 'polypeptide(L)'
;MIAGHVFNSFRHFSTYSLRSIPAFDYVERRQQLIENLLKECDNSGDKNAVFALMISRPKTFSAPDVPHPYRQCSHFRYFCGIEEPRARILIGTSESGILFLFLNKLKVIFMEPQTKHQVLWDGASQDVNEVRNISGVNQVRFNFDMISEL
;
A
#
# COMPACT_ATOMS: atom_id res chain seq x y z
N MET A 1 -30.64 19.46 -41.51
CA MET A 1 -30.65 19.08 -40.08
C MET A 1 -29.49 18.13 -39.86
N ILE A 2 -28.58 18.52 -38.97
CA ILE A 2 -27.24 17.95 -38.83
C ILE A 2 -27.33 16.67 -38.00
N ALA A 3 -26.89 15.54 -38.56
CA ALA A 3 -26.75 14.28 -37.85
C ALA A 3 -25.60 14.42 -36.83
N GLY A 4 -25.94 14.29 -35.55
CA GLY A 4 -24.97 14.35 -34.45
C GLY A 4 -24.02 13.15 -34.50
N HIS A 5 -22.77 13.41 -34.87
CA HIS A 5 -21.66 12.50 -34.65
C HIS A 5 -21.48 12.29 -33.15
N VAL A 6 -21.87 11.12 -32.65
CA VAL A 6 -21.49 10.64 -31.32
C VAL A 6 -19.99 10.34 -31.36
N PHE A 7 -19.19 11.24 -30.82
CA PHE A 7 -17.78 10.97 -30.54
C PHE A 7 -17.70 9.92 -29.42
N ASN A 8 -17.66 8.65 -29.82
CA ASN A 8 -17.20 7.58 -28.94
C ASN A 8 -15.69 7.79 -28.70
N SER A 9 -15.36 8.57 -27.68
CA SER A 9 -14.03 8.59 -27.10
C SER A 9 -13.81 7.24 -26.40
N PHE A 10 -13.37 6.26 -27.18
CA PHE A 10 -12.90 4.98 -26.67
C PHE A 10 -11.66 5.25 -25.81
N ARG A 11 -11.88 5.43 -24.50
CA ARG A 11 -10.82 5.26 -23.51
C ARG A 11 -10.28 3.85 -23.70
N HIS A 12 -9.08 3.76 -24.29
CA HIS A 12 -8.29 2.55 -24.32
C HIS A 12 -7.96 2.18 -22.87
N PHE A 13 -8.85 1.45 -22.23
CA PHE A 13 -8.49 0.68 -21.04
C PHE A 13 -7.50 -0.37 -21.53
N SER A 14 -6.23 -0.14 -21.21
CA SER A 14 -5.16 -1.11 -21.29
C SER A 14 -5.67 -2.44 -20.69
N THR A 15 -5.95 -3.42 -21.55
CA THR A 15 -6.28 -4.81 -21.19
C THR A 15 -5.05 -5.59 -20.70
N TYR A 16 -4.01 -4.89 -20.24
CA TYR A 16 -2.81 -5.50 -19.72
C TYR A 16 -3.10 -6.13 -18.34
N SER A 17 -3.32 -7.45 -18.39
CA SER A 17 -3.37 -8.44 -17.31
C SER A 17 -4.58 -8.38 -16.36
N LEU A 18 -5.63 -9.13 -16.71
CA LEU A 18 -6.64 -9.64 -15.77
C LEU A 18 -6.08 -10.65 -14.75
N ARG A 19 -4.75 -10.91 -14.74
CA ARG A 19 -4.13 -11.78 -13.74
C ARG A 19 -3.70 -10.94 -12.54
N SER A 20 -4.37 -11.16 -11.42
CA SER A 20 -3.92 -10.71 -10.12
C SER A 20 -2.55 -11.32 -9.82
N ILE A 21 -1.62 -10.51 -9.34
CA ILE A 21 -0.31 -10.98 -8.87
C ILE A 21 -0.55 -11.77 -7.58
N PRO A 22 -0.08 -13.02 -7.49
CA PRO A 22 -0.28 -13.83 -6.30
C PRO A 22 0.49 -13.28 -5.09
N ALA A 23 -0.02 -13.52 -3.89
CA ALA A 23 0.56 -13.03 -2.64
C ALA A 23 2.04 -13.43 -2.45
N PHE A 24 2.42 -14.63 -2.92
CA PHE A 24 3.78 -15.13 -2.77
C PHE A 24 4.82 -14.30 -3.56
N ASP A 25 4.45 -13.71 -4.71
CA ASP A 25 5.35 -12.82 -5.46
C ASP A 25 5.73 -11.60 -4.62
N TYR A 26 4.77 -11.06 -3.86
CA TYR A 26 5.02 -9.93 -2.96
C TYR A 26 5.91 -10.33 -1.80
N VAL A 27 5.77 -11.55 -1.27
CA VAL A 27 6.64 -12.10 -0.23
C VAL A 27 8.07 -12.21 -0.74
N GLU A 28 8.27 -12.82 -1.91
CA GLU A 28 9.58 -13.00 -2.53
C GLU A 28 10.30 -11.66 -2.76
N ARG A 29 9.59 -10.67 -3.30
CA ARG A 29 10.16 -9.33 -3.53
C ARG A 29 10.68 -8.67 -2.26
N ARG A 30 9.96 -8.82 -1.14
CA ARG A 30 10.37 -8.26 0.15
C ARG A 30 11.54 -9.03 0.76
N GLN A 31 11.57 -10.35 0.58
CA GLN A 31 12.71 -11.16 0.97
C GLN A 31 13.98 -10.72 0.21
N GLN A 32 13.89 -10.59 -1.11
CA GLN A 32 15.01 -10.10 -1.94
C GLN A 32 15.49 -8.70 -1.52
N LEU A 33 14.56 -7.79 -1.18
CA LEU A 33 14.92 -6.47 -0.65
C LEU A 33 15.76 -6.57 0.62
N ILE A 34 15.33 -7.39 1.59
CA ILE A 34 16.05 -7.57 2.85
C ILE A 34 17.40 -8.24 2.63
N GLU A 35 17.46 -9.30 1.83
CA GLU A 35 18.73 -9.96 1.50
C GLU A 35 19.74 -9.00 0.88
N ASN A 36 19.28 -8.09 0.01
CA ASN A 36 20.14 -7.08 -0.60
C ASN A 36 20.59 -6.04 0.43
N LEU A 37 19.69 -5.58 1.31
CA LEU A 37 20.07 -4.62 2.36
C LEU A 37 21.06 -5.22 3.36
N LEU A 38 20.89 -6.48 3.75
CA LEU A 38 21.82 -7.19 4.64
C LEU A 38 23.22 -7.29 4.02
N LYS A 39 23.33 -7.63 2.72
CA LYS A 39 24.61 -7.65 2.02
C LYS A 39 25.32 -6.30 2.04
N GLU A 40 24.57 -5.21 1.87
CA GLU A 40 25.13 -3.85 1.94
C GLU A 40 25.54 -3.44 3.37
N CYS A 41 24.79 -3.88 4.39
CA CYS A 41 25.16 -3.68 5.79
C CYS A 41 26.41 -4.46 6.19
N ASP A 42 26.55 -5.71 5.74
CA ASP A 42 27.74 -6.54 5.95
C ASP A 42 28.99 -5.88 5.35
N ASN A 43 28.88 -5.34 4.13
CA ASN A 43 29.95 -4.59 3.48
C ASN A 43 30.33 -3.29 4.24
N SER A 44 29.36 -2.70 4.93
CA SER A 44 29.53 -1.45 5.70
C SER A 44 30.07 -1.67 7.12
N GLY A 45 30.09 -2.92 7.60
CA GLY A 45 30.48 -3.27 8.97
C GLY A 45 29.43 -2.94 10.04
N ASP A 46 28.22 -2.59 9.63
CA ASP A 46 27.15 -2.09 10.51
C ASP A 46 26.20 -3.22 10.89
N LYS A 47 26.31 -3.73 12.12
CA LYS A 47 25.58 -4.93 12.61
C LYS A 47 24.18 -4.65 13.14
N ASN A 48 23.58 -3.53 12.76
CA ASN A 48 22.28 -3.12 13.27
C ASN A 48 21.13 -3.84 12.54
N ALA A 49 19.99 -3.96 13.22
CA ALA A 49 18.77 -4.44 12.59
C ALA A 49 18.37 -3.52 11.43
N VAL A 50 17.98 -4.11 10.30
CA VAL A 50 17.64 -3.37 9.08
C VAL A 50 16.12 -3.28 8.95
N PHE A 51 15.62 -2.06 8.77
CA PHE A 51 14.21 -1.78 8.53
C PHE A 51 14.03 -0.85 7.32
N ALA A 52 13.06 -1.19 6.47
CA ALA A 52 12.56 -0.38 5.37
C ALA A 52 11.08 -0.03 5.64
N LEU A 53 10.81 1.26 5.87
CA LEU A 53 9.45 1.80 6.00
C LEU A 53 9.03 2.45 4.69
N MET A 54 7.94 1.97 4.10
CA MET A 54 7.34 2.58 2.92
C MET A 54 5.92 3.04 3.21
N ILE A 55 5.58 4.20 2.64
CA ILE A 55 4.30 4.87 2.87
C ILE A 55 3.53 4.93 1.55
N SER A 56 2.24 4.60 1.61
CA SER A 56 1.33 4.74 0.47
C SER A 56 1.18 6.20 0.02
N ARG A 57 0.82 6.39 -1.24
CA ARG A 57 0.53 7.72 -1.79
C ARG A 57 -0.69 8.33 -1.09
N PRO A 58 -0.67 9.63 -0.72
CA PRO A 58 -1.87 10.31 -0.26
C PRO A 58 -2.85 10.55 -1.42
N LYS A 59 -4.14 10.75 -1.10
CA LYS A 59 -5.11 11.24 -2.09
C LYS A 59 -4.74 12.65 -2.51
N THR A 60 -4.87 12.94 -3.80
CA THR A 60 -4.64 14.26 -4.38
C THR A 60 -5.93 14.76 -5.00
N PHE A 61 -6.11 16.08 -5.01
CA PHE A 61 -7.35 16.72 -5.42
C PHE A 61 -7.08 17.75 -6.52
N SER A 62 -7.89 17.74 -7.59
CA SER A 62 -7.79 18.72 -8.67
C SER A 62 -8.41 20.06 -8.30
N ALA A 63 -9.37 20.03 -7.37
CA ALA A 63 -10.05 21.16 -6.74
C ALA A 63 -10.42 20.73 -5.30
N PRO A 64 -10.77 21.63 -4.37
CA PRO A 64 -10.94 21.31 -2.94
C PRO A 64 -11.73 20.03 -2.65
N ASP A 65 -12.82 19.79 -3.39
CA ASP A 65 -13.72 18.63 -3.20
C ASP A 65 -13.71 17.63 -4.36
N VAL A 66 -12.81 17.80 -5.34
CA VAL A 66 -12.74 16.92 -6.53
C VAL A 66 -11.48 16.07 -6.46
N PRO A 67 -11.57 14.80 -6.02
CA PRO A 67 -10.41 13.92 -5.94
C PRO A 67 -9.94 13.51 -7.35
N HIS A 68 -8.63 13.45 -7.53
CA HIS A 68 -8.05 12.73 -8.66
C HIS A 68 -8.30 11.23 -8.52
N PRO A 69 -8.37 10.47 -9.64
CA PRO A 69 -8.30 9.03 -9.60
C PRO A 69 -7.08 8.57 -8.80
N TYR A 70 -7.30 7.74 -7.78
CA TYR A 70 -6.21 7.27 -6.95
C TYR A 70 -5.32 6.29 -7.71
N ARG A 71 -4.00 6.51 -7.64
CA ARG A 71 -3.00 5.59 -8.16
C ARG A 71 -1.84 5.49 -7.18
N GLN A 72 -1.61 4.27 -6.70
CA GLN A 72 -0.52 3.98 -5.77
C GLN A 72 0.86 4.27 -6.37
N CYS A 73 1.83 4.62 -5.51
CA CYS A 73 3.22 4.69 -5.94
C CYS A 73 3.76 3.30 -6.31
N SER A 74 4.57 3.22 -7.37
CA SER A 74 5.00 1.93 -7.94
C SER A 74 5.78 1.10 -6.93
N HIS A 75 6.64 1.71 -6.10
CA HIS A 75 7.41 1.01 -5.08
C HIS A 75 6.50 0.33 -4.04
N PHE A 76 5.57 1.08 -3.44
CA PHE A 76 4.66 0.51 -2.43
C PHE A 76 3.81 -0.62 -3.03
N ARG A 77 3.22 -0.40 -4.21
CA ARG A 77 2.41 -1.42 -4.90
C ARG A 77 3.25 -2.66 -5.28
N TYR A 78 4.51 -2.47 -5.66
CA TYR A 78 5.41 -3.56 -6.03
C TYR A 78 5.68 -4.52 -4.87
N PHE A 79 5.80 -3.99 -3.64
CA PHE A 79 6.13 -4.79 -2.46
C PHE A 79 4.92 -5.35 -1.71
N CYS A 80 3.71 -4.82 -1.88
CA CYS A 80 2.55 -5.30 -1.11
C CYS A 80 1.23 -5.42 -1.89
N GLY A 81 1.16 -4.97 -3.13
CA GLY A 81 -0.05 -5.05 -3.95
C GLY A 81 -1.21 -4.15 -3.50
N ILE A 82 -1.08 -3.45 -2.38
CA ILE A 82 -2.15 -2.63 -1.81
C ILE A 82 -2.36 -1.36 -2.64
N GLU A 83 -3.60 -1.17 -3.08
CA GLU A 83 -4.04 -0.03 -3.89
C GLU A 83 -4.81 1.02 -3.07
N GLU A 84 -4.82 0.87 -1.75
CA GLU A 84 -5.46 1.84 -0.85
C GLU A 84 -4.50 2.94 -0.40
N PRO A 85 -5.00 4.18 -0.25
CA PRO A 85 -4.25 5.24 0.40
C PRO A 85 -4.15 5.00 1.91
N ARG A 86 -3.24 5.73 2.56
CA ARG A 86 -3.08 5.79 4.01
C ARG A 86 -2.56 4.50 4.67
N ALA A 87 -2.03 3.55 3.92
CA ALA A 87 -1.31 2.38 4.43
C ALA A 87 0.22 2.63 4.56
N ARG A 88 0.88 1.84 5.41
CA ARG A 88 2.34 1.77 5.56
C ARG A 88 2.78 0.31 5.62
N ILE A 89 3.96 0.00 5.09
CA ILE A 89 4.58 -1.31 5.21
C ILE A 89 5.94 -1.17 5.88
N LEU A 90 6.18 -1.98 6.91
CA LEU A 90 7.47 -2.10 7.56
C LEU A 90 8.07 -3.46 7.19
N ILE A 91 9.22 -3.43 6.55
CA ILE A 91 9.96 -4.63 6.15
C ILE A 91 11.25 -4.64 6.95
N GLY A 92 11.51 -5.69 7.73
CA GLY A 92 12.75 -5.73 8.49
C GLY A 92 13.12 -7.11 9.00
N THR A 93 14.32 -7.19 9.56
CA THR A 93 14.88 -8.39 10.18
C THR A 93 14.74 -8.31 11.69
N SER A 94 13.56 -8.67 12.22
CA SER A 94 13.48 -9.05 13.63
C SER A 94 14.24 -10.37 13.83
N GLU A 95 14.77 -10.63 15.03
CA GLU A 95 15.28 -11.95 15.48
C GLU A 95 14.28 -13.12 15.24
N SER A 96 13.04 -12.81 14.85
CA SER A 96 11.96 -13.77 14.55
C SER A 96 11.46 -13.76 13.08
N GLY A 97 12.05 -12.99 12.16
CA GLY A 97 11.66 -12.99 10.73
C GLY A 97 10.25 -12.46 10.42
N ILE A 98 9.66 -11.68 11.33
CA ILE A 98 8.26 -11.21 11.22
C ILE A 98 8.16 -9.92 10.40
N LEU A 99 7.36 -9.98 9.34
CA LEU A 99 7.02 -8.84 8.48
C LEU A 99 5.66 -8.24 8.89
N PHE A 100 5.60 -6.91 9.03
CA PHE A 100 4.40 -6.19 9.46
C PHE A 100 3.88 -5.20 8.41
N LEU A 101 2.59 -5.30 8.09
CA LEU A 101 1.86 -4.27 7.36
C LEU A 101 0.99 -3.49 8.33
N PHE A 102 1.07 -2.16 8.28
CA PHE A 102 0.27 -1.28 9.11
C PHE A 102 -0.81 -0.61 8.24
N LEU A 103 -2.05 -1.05 8.45
CA LEU A 103 -3.24 -0.37 7.96
C LEU A 103 -3.56 0.84 8.83
N ASN A 104 -4.28 1.80 8.30
CA ASN A 104 -4.66 2.94 9.11
C ASN A 104 -5.83 2.60 10.06
N LYS A 105 -5.63 2.86 11.35
CA LYS A 105 -6.63 3.55 12.18
C LYS A 105 -5.88 4.73 12.80
N LEU A 106 -6.26 5.94 12.39
CA LEU A 106 -5.65 7.19 12.82
C LEU A 106 -5.74 7.36 14.34
N LYS A 107 -4.64 7.75 15.00
CA LYS A 107 -4.64 8.73 16.11
C LYS A 107 -3.26 9.35 16.28
N VAL A 108 -3.05 10.53 15.69
CA VAL A 108 -2.31 11.61 16.37
C VAL A 108 -3.10 12.89 16.06
N ILE A 109 -3.84 13.35 17.08
CA ILE A 109 -4.59 14.62 17.16
C ILE A 109 -5.75 14.71 16.14
N PHE A 110 -6.89 14.14 16.54
CA PHE A 110 -8.21 14.16 15.88
C PHE A 110 -8.27 13.61 14.44
N MET A 111 -8.53 12.31 14.29
CA MET A 111 -9.46 11.79 13.27
C MET A 111 -9.71 10.29 13.49
N GLU A 112 -10.97 9.89 13.36
CA GLU A 112 -11.50 8.54 13.61
C GLU A 112 -11.30 7.60 12.41
N PRO A 113 -11.54 6.27 12.56
CA PRO A 113 -11.77 5.34 11.44
C PRO A 113 -12.66 5.92 10.34
N GLN A 114 -12.63 5.34 9.12
CA GLN A 114 -13.37 5.86 7.95
C GLN A 114 -14.74 6.39 8.39
N THR A 115 -14.94 7.70 8.25
CA THR A 115 -16.21 8.31 8.67
C THR A 115 -17.34 7.77 7.79
N LYS A 116 -18.59 7.80 8.28
CA LYS A 116 -19.75 7.44 7.43
C LYS A 116 -19.75 8.22 6.10
N HIS A 117 -19.26 9.46 6.15
CA HIS A 117 -19.06 10.29 4.97
C HIS A 117 -17.99 9.70 4.04
N GLN A 118 -16.82 9.33 4.55
CA GLN A 118 -15.79 8.68 3.74
C GLN A 118 -16.27 7.35 3.15
N VAL A 119 -16.96 6.50 3.91
CA VAL A 119 -17.52 5.26 3.36
C VAL A 119 -18.53 5.56 2.24
N LEU A 120 -19.37 6.58 2.42
CA LEU A 120 -20.36 7.00 1.41
C LEU A 120 -19.71 7.50 0.12
N TRP A 121 -18.62 8.27 0.21
CA TRP A 121 -18.00 8.94 -0.93
C TRP A 121 -16.81 8.19 -1.55
N ASP A 122 -16.02 7.52 -0.72
CA ASP A 122 -14.79 6.82 -1.10
C ASP A 122 -14.96 5.30 -1.20
N GLY A 123 -16.06 4.76 -0.68
CA GLY A 123 -16.25 3.33 -0.50
C GLY A 123 -15.60 2.80 0.78
N ALA A 124 -16.03 1.60 1.18
CA ALA A 124 -15.44 0.90 2.31
C ALA A 124 -14.00 0.47 1.99
N SER A 125 -13.08 0.69 2.93
CA SER A 125 -11.74 0.10 2.87
C SER A 125 -11.81 -1.42 2.94
N GLN A 126 -10.80 -2.06 2.35
CA GLN A 126 -10.54 -3.50 2.42
C GLN A 126 -10.48 -3.99 3.86
N ASP A 127 -11.04 -5.18 4.08
CA ASP A 127 -10.95 -5.83 5.37
C ASP A 127 -9.50 -6.27 5.67
N VAL A 128 -9.18 -6.41 6.96
CA VAL A 128 -7.89 -6.89 7.44
C VAL A 128 -7.51 -8.24 6.81
N ASN A 129 -8.47 -9.15 6.62
CA ASN A 129 -8.23 -10.45 6.01
C ASN A 129 -7.98 -10.33 4.50
N GLU A 130 -8.70 -9.45 3.81
CA GLU A 130 -8.49 -9.19 2.39
C GLU A 130 -7.09 -8.62 2.15
N VAL A 131 -6.68 -7.64 2.95
CA VAL A 131 -5.34 -7.05 2.91
C VAL A 131 -4.28 -8.10 3.16
N ARG A 132 -4.47 -8.98 4.15
CA ARG A 132 -3.54 -10.09 4.43
C ARG A 132 -3.43 -11.04 3.24
N ASN A 133 -4.56 -11.41 2.64
CA ASN A 133 -4.62 -12.31 1.50
C ASN A 133 -3.97 -11.73 0.24
N ILE A 134 -4.12 -10.42 0.00
CA ILE A 134 -3.50 -9.75 -1.16
C ILE A 134 -1.99 -9.61 -0.96
N SER A 135 -1.57 -9.12 0.21
CA SER A 135 -0.18 -8.72 0.44
C SER A 135 0.74 -9.86 0.89
N GLY A 136 0.19 -10.97 1.39
CA GLY A 136 0.96 -12.10 1.92
C GLY A 136 1.77 -11.73 3.17
N VAL A 137 1.33 -10.72 3.92
CA VAL A 137 2.03 -10.25 5.13
C VAL A 137 1.67 -11.13 6.32
N ASN A 138 2.62 -11.36 7.22
CA ASN A 138 2.40 -12.18 8.41
C ASN A 138 1.40 -11.52 9.36
N GLN A 139 1.48 -10.19 9.48
CA GLN A 139 0.63 -9.41 10.37
C GLN A 139 0.12 -8.14 9.72
N VAL A 140 -1.12 -7.82 10.05
CA VAL A 140 -1.79 -6.58 9.68
C VAL A 140 -2.19 -5.90 10.98
N ARG A 141 -1.59 -4.73 11.25
CA ARG A 141 -1.84 -3.94 12.47
C ARG A 141 -2.38 -2.56 12.11
N PHE A 142 -2.78 -1.80 13.12
CA PHE A 142 -3.17 -0.41 12.90
C PHE A 142 -1.99 0.53 13.14
N ASN A 143 -1.93 1.64 12.40
CA ASN A 143 -0.80 2.58 12.40
C ASN A 143 -0.36 3.10 13.79
N PHE A 144 -1.23 3.12 14.81
CA PHE A 144 -0.85 3.53 16.16
C PHE A 144 0.06 2.50 16.86
N ASP A 145 0.01 1.23 16.45
CA ASP A 145 0.89 0.16 16.94
C ASP A 145 2.31 0.25 16.34
N MET A 146 2.55 1.17 15.39
CA MET A 146 3.82 1.23 14.66
C MET A 146 4.97 1.73 15.53
N ILE A 147 4.73 2.64 16.47
CA ILE A 147 5.79 3.24 17.31
C ILE A 147 6.42 2.20 18.24
N SER A 148 5.67 1.16 18.64
CA SER A 148 6.20 0.08 19.49
C SER A 148 7.08 -0.92 18.76
N GLU A 149 7.19 -0.83 17.42
CA GLU A 149 7.85 -1.83 16.57
C GLU A 149 9.09 -1.27 15.83
N LEU A 150 9.42 0.02 16.07
CA LEU A 150 10.63 0.69 15.60
C LEU A 150 11.63 0.83 16.77
#